data_AF-F6SVW7-F1
#
_entry.id   AF-F6SVW7-F1
#
_cell.length_a   1.000
_cell.length_b   1.000
_cell.length_c   1.000
_cell.angle_alpha   90.00
_cell.angle_beta   90.00
_cell.angle_gamma   90.00
#
_symmetry.space_group_name_H-M   'P 1'
#
loop_
_entity.id
_entity.type
_entity.pdbx_description
1 polymer ?
#
loop_
_entity_poly.entity_id
_entity_poly.type
_entity_poly.pdbx_seq_one_letter_code
_entity_poly.pdbx_strand_id
1 'polypeptide(L)'
;MLSFYLTCFLLLTLAVFVSVIYSCVKLFPVPLQTLSRKIVRSKMNSTLLGVFSIILVFLSAFVNMFMCNSRDLFSCLAEEHNISASQVNACHVVESAVNYSLGDEQGFCGSPWPNCNFPEYFTYSVLLSLLACSVFLQISCIGKLVLMLAIELIYVLIVEVPGVTLFDNADLLVTANAIEFNNNGTSQCPEHATKVALKVVTPIIISVFVLALYLHAQQVESTARLDFLWKLQATEEKEEMEELQAYNRRLLHNILPKDVAAHFLARERRNDELYYQSCECVAVMFASIANFSEFYVELEANNEGVECLRLLNEIIADFDEIISEDRFKQLEKIKTIGSTYMAASGLNDSTYDKVGKTHIKALADFAMKLMDQMKYINEHSFNNFQMKIGHHRHVPGAGRQHLPAGVPGCGQGQGQRRDDDLLPQWRAPAQLAAAARATRQPGLQTDGNGFFVRWPGRWQPALQPTWPRRGDVPL
;
A
#
# COMPACT_ATOMS: atom_id res chain seq x y z
N MET A 1 -37.39 23.95 28.93
CA MET A 1 -37.23 23.54 27.52
C MET A 1 -36.22 24.38 26.76
N LEU A 2 -36.58 25.61 26.37
CA LEU A 2 -35.75 26.43 25.47
C LEU A 2 -34.31 26.62 26.01
N SER A 3 -34.15 26.91 27.31
CA SER A 3 -32.84 27.08 27.93
C SER A 3 -31.95 25.83 27.81
N PHE A 4 -32.49 24.63 28.06
CA PHE A 4 -31.71 23.39 27.95
C PHE A 4 -31.29 23.12 26.49
N TYR A 5 -32.20 23.27 25.53
CA TYR A 5 -31.87 23.11 24.11
C TYR A 5 -30.84 24.13 23.63
N LEU A 6 -30.98 25.40 24.06
CA LEU A 6 -30.00 26.43 23.77
C LEU A 6 -28.63 26.10 24.38
N THR A 7 -28.59 25.58 25.61
CA THR A 7 -27.31 25.16 26.21
C THR A 7 -26.68 23.99 25.46
N CYS A 8 -27.44 22.97 25.09
CA CYS A 8 -26.93 21.84 24.30
C CYS A 8 -26.44 22.30 22.91
N PHE A 9 -27.21 23.17 22.25
CA PHE A 9 -26.82 23.75 20.97
C PHE A 9 -25.54 24.59 21.09
N LEU A 10 -25.42 25.42 22.12
CA LEU A 10 -24.20 26.19 22.38
C LEU A 10 -22.99 25.29 22.66
N LEU A 11 -23.16 24.20 23.42
CA LEU A 11 -22.08 23.24 23.67
C LEU A 11 -21.66 22.50 22.41
N LEU A 12 -22.60 22.05 21.57
CA LEU A 12 -22.32 21.37 20.31
C LEU A 12 -21.67 22.32 19.29
N THR A 13 -22.18 23.54 19.16
CA THR A 13 -21.58 24.56 18.29
C THR A 13 -20.20 24.95 18.76
N LEU A 14 -19.95 25.06 20.07
CA LEU A 14 -18.62 25.26 20.63
C LEU A 14 -17.68 24.09 20.29
N ALA A 15 -18.13 22.85 20.44
CA ALA A 15 -17.35 21.65 20.11
C ALA A 15 -16.96 21.62 18.61
N VAL A 16 -17.91 21.92 17.73
CA VAL A 16 -17.66 22.03 16.29
C VAL A 16 -16.73 23.19 15.99
N PHE A 17 -16.95 24.36 16.58
CA PHE A 17 -16.12 25.55 16.40
C PHE A 17 -14.66 25.28 16.78
N VAL A 18 -14.41 24.67 17.95
CA VAL A 18 -13.07 24.27 18.39
C VAL A 18 -12.42 23.26 17.43
N SER A 19 -13.21 22.38 16.82
CA SER A 19 -12.73 21.40 15.84
C SER A 19 -12.38 22.04 14.49
N VAL A 20 -13.16 23.03 14.02
CA VAL A 20 -12.95 23.74 12.75
C VAL A 20 -11.78 24.71 12.82
N ILE A 21 -11.47 25.28 13.99
CA ILE A 21 -10.31 26.16 14.20
C ILE A 21 -8.99 25.47 13.80
N TYR A 22 -8.91 24.15 13.90
CA TYR A 22 -7.75 23.38 13.44
C TYR A 22 -7.50 23.53 11.93
N SER A 23 -8.54 23.67 11.12
CA SER A 23 -8.42 23.86 9.66
C SER A 23 -8.06 25.31 9.28
N CYS A 24 -8.37 26.28 10.16
CA CYS A 24 -8.19 27.71 9.93
C CYS A 24 -7.13 28.33 10.87
N VAL A 25 -6.00 27.64 11.06
CA VAL A 25 -4.96 27.98 12.06
C VAL A 25 -4.45 29.44 11.95
N LYS A 26 -4.55 30.09 10.79
CA LYS A 26 -3.97 31.43 10.57
C LYS A 26 -4.78 32.60 11.13
N LEU A 27 -6.06 32.45 11.48
CA LEU A 27 -6.94 33.57 11.86
C LEU A 27 -7.19 33.76 13.38
N PHE A 28 -6.80 32.80 14.23
CA PHE A 28 -7.28 32.74 15.62
C PHE A 28 -6.17 32.92 16.67
N PRO A 29 -6.50 33.31 17.93
CA PRO A 29 -5.50 33.49 19.00
C PRO A 29 -4.79 32.18 19.40
N VAL A 30 -3.50 32.29 19.75
CA VAL A 30 -2.58 31.19 20.08
C VAL A 30 -3.11 30.16 21.11
N PRO A 31 -3.75 30.54 22.24
CA PRO A 31 -4.26 29.55 23.20
C PRO A 31 -5.34 28.64 22.60
N LEU A 32 -6.21 29.19 21.75
CA LEU A 32 -7.31 28.46 21.11
C LEU A 32 -6.78 27.46 20.07
N GLN A 33 -5.75 27.86 19.32
CA GLN A 33 -5.05 26.96 18.39
C GLN A 33 -4.38 25.79 19.11
N THR A 34 -3.76 26.06 20.26
CA THR A 34 -3.04 25.04 21.05
C THR A 34 -4.01 23.99 21.58
N LEU A 35 -5.17 24.43 22.09
CA LEU A 35 -6.24 23.54 22.56
C LEU A 35 -6.80 22.70 21.41
N SER A 36 -7.19 23.33 20.30
CA SER A 36 -7.72 22.64 19.12
C SER A 36 -6.74 21.60 18.57
N ARG A 37 -5.45 21.96 18.46
CA ARG A 37 -4.39 21.04 18.02
C ARG A 37 -4.22 19.85 18.97
N LYS A 38 -4.31 20.06 20.29
CA LYS A 38 -4.23 18.99 21.29
C LYS A 38 -5.43 18.03 21.21
N ILE A 39 -6.60 18.53 20.84
CA ILE A 39 -7.82 17.73 20.65
C ILE A 39 -7.75 16.92 19.35
N VAL A 40 -7.43 17.55 18.22
CA VAL A 40 -7.41 16.89 16.90
C VAL A 40 -6.23 15.92 16.74
N ARG A 41 -5.06 16.25 17.29
CA ARG A 41 -3.86 15.41 17.17
C ARG A 41 -3.93 14.14 18.01
N SER A 42 -4.72 14.15 19.09
CA SER A 42 -4.87 12.99 19.98
C SER A 42 -6.16 12.25 19.66
N LYS A 43 -6.04 11.00 19.20
CA LYS A 43 -7.20 10.13 18.93
C LYS A 43 -8.13 10.03 20.13
N MET A 44 -7.57 9.91 21.35
CA MET A 44 -8.34 9.80 22.59
C MET A 44 -9.19 11.06 22.89
N ASN A 45 -8.64 12.25 22.65
CA ASN A 45 -9.37 13.50 22.91
C ASN A 45 -10.47 13.72 21.88
N SER A 46 -10.20 13.41 20.61
CA SER A 46 -11.20 13.48 19.54
C SER A 46 -12.34 12.47 19.78
N THR A 47 -12.02 11.24 20.22
CA THR A 47 -13.06 10.26 20.58
C THR A 47 -13.88 10.69 21.78
N LEU A 48 -13.25 11.29 22.80
CA LEU A 48 -13.96 11.79 23.98
C LEU A 48 -14.95 12.91 23.62
N LEU A 49 -14.56 13.82 22.72
CA LEU A 49 -15.43 14.88 22.22
C LEU A 49 -16.63 14.31 21.43
N GLY A 50 -16.41 13.25 20.65
CA GLY A 50 -17.47 12.51 19.95
C GLY A 50 -18.45 11.87 20.93
N VAL A 51 -17.95 11.13 21.93
CA VAL A 51 -18.78 10.52 22.98
C VAL A 51 -19.58 11.59 23.73
N PHE A 52 -18.95 12.71 24.12
CA PHE A 52 -19.62 13.82 24.79
C PHE A 52 -20.77 14.41 23.94
N SER A 53 -20.53 14.62 22.65
CA SER A 53 -21.56 15.13 21.73
C SER A 53 -22.75 14.17 21.62
N ILE A 54 -22.50 12.86 21.57
CA ILE A 54 -23.58 11.85 21.51
C ILE A 54 -24.35 11.79 22.82
N ILE A 55 -23.69 11.87 23.98
CA ILE A 55 -24.37 11.91 25.27
C ILE A 55 -25.27 13.15 25.36
N LEU A 56 -24.82 14.31 24.90
CA LEU A 56 -25.65 15.52 24.88
C LEU A 56 -26.89 15.36 23.98
N VAL A 57 -26.74 14.76 22.80
CA VAL A 57 -27.86 14.48 21.89
C VAL A 57 -28.82 13.45 22.48
N PHE A 58 -28.30 12.42 23.15
CA PHE A 58 -29.12 11.44 23.84
C PHE A 58 -29.91 12.06 25.00
N LEU A 59 -29.25 12.88 25.84
CA LEU A 59 -29.92 13.56 26.96
C LEU A 59 -31.02 14.52 26.49
N SER A 60 -30.82 15.20 25.35
CA SER A 60 -31.83 16.11 24.81
C SER A 60 -33.11 15.38 24.36
N ALA A 61 -33.03 14.11 23.99
CA ALA A 61 -34.21 13.31 23.63
C ALA A 61 -35.18 13.11 24.82
N PHE A 62 -34.70 13.07 26.07
CA PHE A 62 -35.55 12.79 27.24
C PHE A 62 -36.03 14.04 27.98
N VAL A 63 -35.40 15.20 27.76
CA VAL A 63 -35.85 16.44 28.43
C VAL A 63 -37.32 16.75 28.10
N ASN A 64 -37.76 16.41 26.89
CA ASN A 64 -39.17 16.49 26.51
C ASN A 64 -40.05 15.53 27.31
N MET A 65 -39.60 14.29 27.51
CA MET A 65 -40.35 13.26 28.23
C MET A 65 -40.62 13.63 29.70
N PHE A 66 -39.64 14.23 30.39
CA PHE A 66 -39.78 14.63 31.80
C PHE A 66 -40.74 15.80 32.04
N MET A 67 -41.13 16.53 31.00
CA MET A 67 -42.05 17.67 31.09
C MET A 67 -43.44 17.33 30.55
N CYS A 68 -43.65 16.08 30.11
CA CYS A 68 -44.96 15.57 29.77
C CYS A 68 -45.75 15.28 31.04
N ASN A 69 -47.08 15.35 30.94
CA ASN A 69 -47.97 14.94 32.02
C ASN A 69 -47.74 13.46 32.38
N SER A 70 -47.37 13.19 33.63
CA SER A 70 -47.14 11.85 34.15
C SER A 70 -48.33 11.28 34.94
N ARG A 71 -49.46 11.99 34.98
CA ARG A 71 -50.68 11.49 35.64
C ARG A 71 -51.22 10.27 34.90
N ASP A 72 -51.60 9.27 35.68
CA ASP A 72 -52.23 8.05 35.19
C ASP A 72 -53.69 8.32 34.78
N LEU A 73 -54.00 8.08 33.50
CA LEU A 73 -55.34 8.28 32.94
C LEU A 73 -56.32 7.23 33.46
N PHE A 74 -55.84 6.01 33.76
CA PHE A 74 -56.68 4.94 34.33
C PHE A 74 -57.26 5.35 35.69
N SER A 75 -56.41 5.87 36.58
CA SER A 75 -56.84 6.36 37.90
C SER A 75 -57.86 7.50 37.83
N CYS A 76 -57.75 8.36 36.81
CA CYS A 76 -58.63 9.51 36.62
C CYS A 76 -60.01 9.12 36.05
N LEU A 77 -60.05 8.24 35.05
CA LEU A 77 -61.30 7.70 34.51
C LEU A 77 -62.02 6.80 35.52
N ALA A 78 -61.27 6.12 36.39
CA ALA A 78 -61.81 5.37 37.52
C ALA A 78 -62.56 6.28 38.50
N GLU A 79 -62.01 7.45 38.80
CA GLU A 79 -62.65 8.46 39.66
C GLU A 79 -63.89 9.08 38.98
N GLU A 80 -63.82 9.37 37.67
CA GLU A 80 -64.94 9.94 36.91
C GLU A 80 -66.15 8.98 36.83
N HIS A 81 -65.90 7.70 36.56
CA HIS A 81 -66.96 6.68 36.43
C HIS A 81 -67.24 5.90 37.74
N ASN A 82 -66.57 6.25 38.84
CA ASN A 82 -66.68 5.58 40.15
C ASN A 82 -66.46 4.05 40.09
N ILE A 83 -65.46 3.62 39.33
CA ILE A 83 -65.04 2.21 39.15
C ILE A 83 -63.59 2.02 39.59
N SER A 84 -63.12 0.77 39.66
CA SER A 84 -61.70 0.51 39.95
C SER A 84 -60.82 0.75 38.73
N ALA A 85 -59.58 1.23 38.93
CA ALA A 85 -58.62 1.49 37.84
C ALA A 85 -58.31 0.27 36.97
N SER A 86 -58.39 -0.95 37.53
CA SER A 86 -58.22 -2.21 36.81
C SER A 86 -59.39 -2.59 35.90
N GLN A 87 -60.55 -1.95 36.06
CA GLN A 87 -61.77 -2.20 35.26
C GLN A 87 -61.99 -1.16 34.17
N VAL A 88 -61.15 -0.11 34.11
CA VAL A 88 -61.22 0.91 33.07
C VAL A 88 -60.81 0.28 31.74
N ASN A 89 -61.67 0.45 30.74
CA ASN A 89 -61.43 0.00 29.37
C ASN A 89 -61.59 1.16 28.38
N ALA A 90 -61.20 0.95 27.13
CA ALA A 90 -61.19 1.95 26.07
C ALA A 90 -62.54 2.66 25.84
N CYS A 91 -63.67 2.03 26.19
CA CYS A 91 -64.99 2.65 26.06
C CYS A 91 -65.30 3.73 27.10
N HIS A 92 -64.69 3.65 28.29
CA HIS A 92 -64.81 4.69 29.30
C HIS A 92 -64.11 5.99 28.88
N VAL A 93 -63.12 5.90 28.00
CA VAL A 93 -62.46 7.07 27.39
C VAL A 93 -63.41 7.80 26.45
N VAL A 94 -64.15 7.02 25.65
CA VAL A 94 -65.08 7.52 24.64
C VAL A 94 -66.38 8.06 25.28
N GLU A 95 -66.79 7.51 26.42
CA GLU A 95 -67.95 7.94 27.20
C GLU A 95 -67.63 9.05 28.22
N SER A 96 -66.37 9.46 28.35
CA SER A 96 -65.95 10.52 29.28
C SER A 96 -66.57 11.88 28.89
N ALA A 97 -66.95 12.66 29.91
CA ALA A 97 -67.55 13.98 29.69
C ALA A 97 -66.57 14.99 29.05
N VAL A 98 -65.27 14.71 29.12
CA VAL A 98 -64.19 15.60 28.65
C VAL A 98 -63.78 15.28 27.19
N ASN A 99 -64.28 14.18 26.59
CA ASN A 99 -63.93 13.73 25.23
C ASN A 99 -62.41 13.70 24.97
N TYR A 100 -61.67 12.95 25.79
CA TYR A 100 -60.22 12.83 25.63
C TYR A 100 -59.84 12.29 24.23
N SER A 101 -59.07 13.08 23.47
CA SER A 101 -58.64 12.71 22.13
C SER A 101 -57.12 12.67 22.00
N LEU A 102 -56.60 11.92 21.01
CA LEU A 102 -55.17 11.95 20.65
C LEU A 102 -54.67 13.35 20.21
N GLY A 103 -55.58 14.27 19.85
CA GLY A 103 -55.26 15.63 19.42
C GLY A 103 -55.20 16.66 20.55
N ASP A 104 -55.59 16.29 21.78
CA ASP A 104 -55.61 17.24 22.90
C ASP A 104 -54.23 17.44 23.51
N GLU A 105 -53.74 18.67 23.41
CA GLU A 105 -52.45 19.09 23.98
C GLU A 105 -52.58 19.59 25.43
N GLN A 106 -53.80 19.88 25.91
CA GLN A 106 -54.05 20.35 27.27
C GLN A 106 -54.01 19.20 28.27
N GLY A 107 -53.28 19.38 29.38
CA GLY A 107 -53.03 18.34 30.37
C GLY A 107 -54.27 17.58 30.85
N PHE A 108 -54.25 16.25 30.73
CA PHE A 108 -55.33 15.40 31.24
C PHE A 108 -55.49 15.55 32.75
N CYS A 109 -56.73 15.41 33.23
CA CYS A 109 -57.06 15.33 34.65
C CYS A 109 -56.63 16.56 35.47
N GLY A 110 -56.78 17.75 34.88
CA GLY A 110 -56.44 19.03 35.52
C GLY A 110 -54.95 19.25 35.74
N SER A 111 -54.09 18.52 35.01
CA SER A 111 -52.64 18.70 35.09
C SER A 111 -52.21 20.00 34.39
N PRO A 112 -51.29 20.78 34.98
CA PRO A 112 -50.73 21.96 34.33
C PRO A 112 -49.71 21.63 33.23
N TRP A 113 -49.36 20.35 33.05
CA TRP A 113 -48.36 19.88 32.08
C TRP A 113 -49.02 19.40 30.78
N PRO A 114 -48.41 19.62 29.61
CA PRO A 114 -48.95 19.17 28.33
C PRO A 114 -48.91 17.64 28.20
N ASN A 115 -49.83 17.07 27.41
CA ASN A 115 -49.82 15.63 27.13
C ASN A 115 -48.87 15.29 25.97
N CYS A 116 -48.24 14.13 26.05
CA CYS A 116 -47.37 13.61 24.99
C CYS A 116 -47.99 12.32 24.42
N ASN A 117 -48.98 12.49 23.55
CA ASN A 117 -49.84 11.41 23.06
C ASN A 117 -49.12 10.41 22.12
N PHE A 118 -47.93 10.76 21.62
CA PHE A 118 -47.13 9.93 20.71
C PHE A 118 -45.73 9.63 21.29
N PRO A 119 -45.61 8.70 22.25
CA PRO A 119 -44.33 8.38 22.88
C PRO A 119 -43.33 7.67 21.95
N GLU A 120 -43.77 7.15 20.80
CA GLU A 120 -42.92 6.53 19.77
C GLU A 120 -41.80 7.47 19.27
N TYR A 121 -42.03 8.79 19.28
CA TYR A 121 -41.04 9.80 18.90
C TYR A 121 -39.76 9.71 19.75
N PHE A 122 -39.88 9.38 21.03
CA PHE A 122 -38.72 9.23 21.92
C PHE A 122 -37.89 8.01 21.53
N THR A 123 -38.54 6.91 21.17
CA THR A 123 -37.89 5.70 20.66
C THR A 123 -37.11 6.00 19.37
N TYR A 124 -37.70 6.71 18.40
CA TYR A 124 -37.01 7.10 17.18
C TYR A 124 -35.78 7.99 17.44
N SER A 125 -35.88 8.90 18.41
CA SER A 125 -34.77 9.79 18.79
C SER A 125 -33.59 9.03 19.41
N VAL A 126 -33.86 7.97 20.18
CA VAL A 126 -32.83 7.08 20.73
C VAL A 126 -32.21 6.21 19.64
N LEU A 127 -33.01 5.68 18.70
CA LEU A 127 -32.50 4.92 17.56
C LEU A 127 -31.54 5.77 16.70
N LEU A 128 -31.86 7.05 16.47
CA LEU A 128 -30.95 7.98 15.78
C LEU A 128 -29.64 8.20 16.55
N SER A 129 -29.70 8.29 17.88
CA SER A 129 -28.51 8.43 18.73
C SER A 129 -27.62 7.18 18.68
N LEU A 130 -28.22 5.99 18.69
CA LEU A 130 -27.52 4.71 18.54
C LEU A 130 -26.87 4.58 17.15
N LEU A 131 -27.57 4.99 16.09
CA LEU A 131 -27.02 5.01 14.73
C LEU A 131 -25.81 5.96 14.65
N ALA A 132 -25.92 7.16 15.21
CA ALA A 132 -24.83 8.13 15.27
C ALA A 132 -23.61 7.56 16.01
N CYS A 133 -23.82 6.81 17.09
CA CYS A 133 -22.76 6.10 17.81
C CYS A 133 -22.06 5.05 16.95
N SER A 134 -22.82 4.23 16.22
CA SER A 134 -22.22 3.18 15.37
C SER A 134 -21.41 3.75 14.21
N VAL A 135 -21.92 4.79 13.54
CA VAL A 135 -21.33 5.35 12.31
C VAL A 135 -20.17 6.31 12.60
N PHE A 136 -20.33 7.26 13.53
CA PHE A 136 -19.40 8.38 13.66
C PHE A 136 -18.28 8.18 14.68
N LEU A 137 -18.46 7.32 15.70
CA LEU A 137 -17.39 7.05 16.65
C LEU A 137 -16.35 6.11 16.04
N GLN A 138 -15.12 6.57 15.93
CA GLN A 138 -13.98 5.76 15.49
C GLN A 138 -13.29 5.08 16.68
N ILE A 139 -14.08 4.33 17.47
CA ILE A 139 -13.64 3.53 18.63
C ILE A 139 -13.72 2.04 18.26
N SER A 140 -13.05 1.17 19.03
CA SER A 140 -13.23 -0.28 18.94
C SER A 140 -14.69 -0.71 19.10
N CYS A 141 -15.07 -1.83 18.48
CA CYS A 141 -16.41 -2.40 18.54
C CYS A 141 -16.86 -2.68 19.97
N ILE A 142 -15.92 -3.08 20.84
CA ILE A 142 -16.15 -3.29 22.28
C ILE A 142 -16.57 -1.98 22.96
N GLY A 143 -15.85 -0.87 22.69
CA GLY A 143 -16.19 0.43 23.25
C GLY A 143 -17.56 0.94 22.77
N LYS A 144 -17.88 0.71 21.49
CA LYS A 144 -19.21 1.00 20.93
C LYS A 144 -20.30 0.17 21.61
N LEU A 145 -20.07 -1.13 21.82
CA LEU A 145 -21.03 -2.02 22.47
C LEU A 145 -21.33 -1.56 23.90
N VAL A 146 -20.30 -1.24 24.69
CA VAL A 146 -20.48 -0.75 26.07
C VAL A 146 -21.31 0.55 26.09
N LEU A 147 -21.03 1.48 25.17
CA LEU A 147 -21.78 2.74 25.08
C LEU A 147 -23.23 2.51 24.63
N MET A 148 -23.48 1.63 23.65
CA MET A 148 -24.83 1.30 23.18
C MET A 148 -25.66 0.59 24.25
N LEU A 149 -25.07 -0.36 24.98
CA LEU A 149 -25.73 -1.03 26.10
C LEU A 149 -26.03 -0.08 27.26
N ALA A 150 -25.13 0.88 27.54
CA ALA A 150 -25.40 1.91 28.55
C ALA A 150 -26.57 2.82 28.14
N ILE A 151 -26.63 3.21 26.86
CA ILE A 151 -27.73 4.00 26.28
C ILE A 151 -29.05 3.22 26.37
N GLU A 152 -29.05 1.94 26.01
CA GLU A 152 -30.22 1.05 26.10
C GLU A 152 -30.69 0.87 27.55
N LEU A 153 -29.78 0.59 28.48
CA LEU A 153 -30.09 0.43 29.89
C LEU A 153 -30.67 1.72 30.49
N ILE A 154 -30.11 2.88 30.17
CA ILE A 154 -30.64 4.17 30.62
C ILE A 154 -32.03 4.40 30.03
N TYR A 155 -32.26 4.08 28.75
CA TYR A 155 -33.59 4.18 28.15
C TYR A 155 -34.61 3.28 28.87
N VAL A 156 -34.29 2.01 29.11
CA VAL A 156 -35.18 1.07 29.79
C VAL A 156 -35.53 1.57 31.20
N LEU A 157 -34.54 2.02 31.98
CA LEU A 157 -34.78 2.58 33.31
C LEU A 157 -35.68 3.83 33.28
N ILE A 158 -35.52 4.68 32.26
CA ILE A 158 -36.35 5.87 32.08
C ILE A 158 -37.78 5.50 31.64
N VAL A 159 -37.96 4.47 30.82
CA VAL A 159 -39.30 4.02 30.42
C VAL A 159 -40.01 3.29 31.57
N GLU A 160 -39.31 2.45 32.33
CA GLU A 160 -39.88 1.64 33.42
C GLU A 160 -40.18 2.43 34.71
N VAL A 161 -39.57 3.60 34.92
CA VAL A 161 -39.78 4.38 36.16
C VAL A 161 -40.68 5.60 35.93
N PRO A 162 -40.23 6.68 35.26
CA PRO A 162 -41.07 7.85 35.02
C PRO A 162 -41.99 7.74 33.79
N GLY A 163 -41.66 6.89 32.80
CA GLY A 163 -42.36 6.83 31.52
C GLY A 163 -43.59 5.91 31.48
N VAL A 164 -43.74 4.99 32.44
CA VAL A 164 -44.75 3.91 32.37
C VAL A 164 -46.16 4.44 32.14
N THR A 165 -46.54 5.48 32.88
CA THR A 165 -47.87 6.09 32.79
C THR A 165 -48.10 6.72 31.41
N LEU A 166 -47.07 7.28 30.78
CA LEU A 166 -47.18 7.86 29.45
C LEU A 166 -47.45 6.81 28.36
N PHE A 167 -46.75 5.68 28.44
CA PHE A 167 -46.93 4.57 27.48
C PHE A 167 -48.27 3.87 27.68
N ASP A 168 -48.71 3.68 28.92
CA ASP A 168 -50.01 3.06 29.23
C ASP A 168 -51.18 3.97 28.82
N ASN A 169 -51.07 5.29 29.05
CA ASN A 169 -52.06 6.28 28.60
C ASN A 169 -52.18 6.31 27.06
N ALA A 170 -51.06 6.25 26.35
CA ALA A 170 -51.05 6.25 24.89
C ALA A 170 -51.69 4.97 24.32
N ASP A 171 -51.41 3.80 24.91
CA ASP A 171 -52.02 2.52 24.49
C ASP A 171 -53.55 2.53 24.69
N LEU A 172 -54.01 3.10 25.81
CA LEU A 172 -55.43 3.28 26.10
C LEU A 172 -56.11 4.22 25.09
N LEU A 173 -55.50 5.39 24.78
CA LEU A 173 -56.02 6.36 23.83
C LEU A 173 -56.04 5.82 22.39
N VAL A 174 -54.98 5.13 21.96
CA VAL A 174 -54.92 4.50 20.63
C VAL A 174 -55.98 3.41 20.49
N THR A 175 -56.23 2.66 21.55
CA THR A 175 -57.29 1.63 21.57
C THR A 175 -58.68 2.27 21.54
N ALA A 176 -58.90 3.39 22.25
CA ALA A 176 -60.15 4.13 22.26
C ALA A 176 -60.48 4.75 20.88
N ASN A 177 -59.50 5.34 20.21
CA ASN A 177 -59.68 5.92 18.87
C ASN A 177 -59.90 4.89 17.76
N ALA A 178 -59.56 3.61 18.00
CA ALA A 178 -59.81 2.53 17.05
C ALA A 178 -61.24 1.96 17.14
N ILE A 179 -62.06 2.43 18.08
CA ILE A 179 -63.46 2.00 18.23
C ILE A 179 -64.29 2.65 17.12
N GLU A 180 -64.83 1.85 16.20
CA GLU A 180 -65.78 2.30 15.20
C GLU A 180 -67.19 2.43 15.79
N PHE A 181 -67.81 3.59 15.63
CA PHE A 181 -69.20 3.82 16.00
C PHE A 181 -70.14 3.34 14.87
N ASN A 182 -70.89 2.27 15.12
CA ASN A 182 -71.96 1.84 14.21
C ASN A 182 -73.16 2.79 14.30
N ASN A 183 -73.83 3.04 13.16
CA ASN A 183 -74.97 3.96 12.98
C ASN A 183 -76.20 3.70 13.90
N ASN A 184 -76.20 2.63 14.69
CA ASN A 184 -77.25 2.32 15.67
C ASN A 184 -76.94 2.84 17.10
N GLY A 185 -75.84 3.59 17.30
CA GLY A 185 -75.50 4.19 18.59
C GLY A 185 -74.97 3.21 19.64
N THR A 186 -74.79 1.93 19.30
CA THR A 186 -74.14 0.94 20.16
C THR A 186 -72.64 0.88 19.85
N SER A 187 -71.81 1.35 20.78
CA SER A 187 -70.36 1.12 20.79
C SER A 187 -70.08 -0.36 21.00
N GLN A 188 -69.40 -1.01 20.05
CA GLN A 188 -69.00 -2.41 20.21
C GLN A 188 -67.57 -2.44 20.76
N CYS A 189 -67.48 -2.47 22.09
CA CYS A 189 -66.22 -2.49 22.82
C CYS A 189 -65.54 -3.86 22.69
N PRO A 190 -64.30 -3.95 22.18
CA PRO A 190 -63.53 -5.19 22.27
C PRO A 190 -63.20 -5.49 23.73
N GLU A 191 -63.64 -6.62 24.27
CA GLU A 191 -63.33 -7.06 25.65
C GLU A 191 -61.83 -7.38 25.86
N HIS A 192 -61.07 -7.57 24.78
CA HIS A 192 -59.65 -7.86 24.84
C HIS A 192 -58.87 -7.01 23.83
N ALA A 193 -57.99 -6.14 24.35
CA ALA A 193 -56.97 -5.47 23.55
C ALA A 193 -56.00 -6.53 22.99
N THR A 194 -56.03 -6.74 21.67
CA THR A 194 -55.15 -7.71 20.98
C THR A 194 -53.76 -7.15 20.68
N LYS A 195 -53.48 -5.91 21.09
CA LYS A 195 -52.18 -5.24 20.90
C LYS A 195 -51.26 -5.49 22.09
N VAL A 196 -50.00 -5.82 21.80
CA VAL A 196 -48.95 -5.97 22.82
C VAL A 196 -48.58 -4.58 23.34
N ALA A 197 -48.54 -4.43 24.66
CA ALA A 197 -48.25 -3.18 25.33
C ALA A 197 -46.96 -2.53 24.78
N LEU A 198 -47.05 -1.26 24.37
CA LEU A 198 -45.97 -0.53 23.71
C LEU A 198 -44.68 -0.51 24.56
N LYS A 199 -44.81 -0.48 25.89
CA LYS A 199 -43.69 -0.57 26.86
C LYS A 199 -42.84 -1.84 26.78
N VAL A 200 -43.40 -2.94 26.25
CA VAL A 200 -42.67 -4.21 26.05
C VAL A 200 -42.11 -4.30 24.64
N VAL A 201 -42.83 -3.77 23.66
CA VAL A 201 -42.40 -3.78 22.25
C VAL A 201 -41.20 -2.86 22.02
N THR A 202 -41.16 -1.68 22.65
CA THR A 202 -40.07 -0.70 22.46
C THR A 202 -38.68 -1.19 22.92
N PRO A 203 -38.47 -1.79 24.11
CA PRO A 203 -37.15 -2.32 24.48
C PRO A 203 -36.72 -3.45 23.55
N ILE A 204 -37.64 -4.35 23.14
CA ILE A 204 -37.32 -5.45 22.21
C ILE A 204 -36.79 -4.88 20.87
N ILE A 205 -37.45 -3.87 20.31
CA ILE A 205 -37.02 -3.22 19.07
C ILE A 205 -35.62 -2.61 19.24
N ILE A 206 -35.36 -1.93 20.35
CA ILE A 206 -34.05 -1.32 20.62
C ILE A 206 -32.98 -2.40 20.78
N SER A 207 -33.23 -3.48 21.52
CA SER A 207 -32.27 -4.59 21.69
C SER A 207 -31.91 -5.24 20.34
N VAL A 208 -32.91 -5.48 19.48
CA VAL A 208 -32.68 -6.00 18.13
C VAL A 208 -31.85 -5.02 17.30
N PHE A 209 -32.12 -3.72 17.42
CA PHE A 209 -31.38 -2.68 16.70
C PHE A 209 -29.93 -2.54 17.21
N VAL A 210 -29.70 -2.61 18.53
CA VAL A 210 -28.36 -2.61 19.13
C VAL A 210 -27.56 -3.81 18.65
N LEU A 211 -28.17 -5.00 18.59
CA LEU A 211 -27.52 -6.19 18.03
C LEU A 211 -27.13 -5.99 16.56
N ALA A 212 -28.04 -5.45 15.73
CA ALA A 212 -27.76 -5.17 14.32
C ALA A 212 -26.61 -4.15 14.16
N LEU A 213 -26.63 -3.06 14.93
CA LEU A 213 -25.58 -2.04 14.91
C LEU A 213 -24.24 -2.54 15.44
N TYR A 214 -24.26 -3.46 16.41
CA TYR A 214 -23.07 -4.14 16.92
C TYR A 214 -22.43 -5.01 15.84
N LEU A 215 -23.21 -5.85 15.16
CA LEU A 215 -22.73 -6.68 14.05
C LEU A 215 -22.17 -5.82 12.91
N HIS A 216 -22.85 -4.73 12.57
CA HIS A 216 -22.34 -3.76 11.59
C HIS A 216 -21.01 -3.12 12.05
N ALA A 217 -20.90 -2.70 13.31
CA ALA A 217 -19.68 -2.13 13.85
C ALA A 217 -18.51 -3.14 13.85
N GLN A 218 -18.79 -4.40 14.17
CA GLN A 218 -17.81 -5.48 14.11
C GLN A 218 -17.36 -5.75 12.67
N GLN A 219 -18.30 -5.78 11.71
CA GLN A 219 -18.00 -5.95 10.30
C GLN A 219 -17.08 -4.84 9.77
N VAL A 220 -17.39 -3.58 10.11
CA VAL A 220 -16.58 -2.42 9.72
C VAL A 220 -15.16 -2.52 10.30
N GLU A 221 -15.03 -2.88 11.59
CA GLU A 221 -13.72 -3.01 12.23
C GLU A 221 -12.91 -4.17 11.62
N SER A 222 -13.53 -5.32 11.40
CA SER A 222 -12.87 -6.47 10.78
C SER A 222 -12.38 -6.15 9.38
N THR A 223 -13.23 -5.50 8.57
CA THR A 223 -12.89 -5.06 7.21
C THR A 223 -11.72 -4.09 7.23
N ALA A 224 -11.70 -3.12 8.16
CA ALA A 224 -10.60 -2.17 8.29
C ALA A 224 -9.27 -2.83 8.71
N ARG A 225 -9.31 -3.83 9.59
CA ARG A 225 -8.12 -4.59 10.01
C ARG A 225 -7.57 -5.43 8.85
N LEU A 226 -8.44 -6.08 8.08
CA LEU A 226 -8.04 -6.86 6.91
C LEU A 226 -7.46 -5.95 5.82
N ASP A 227 -8.07 -4.80 5.54
CA ASP A 227 -7.54 -3.82 4.59
C ASP A 227 -6.14 -3.33 5.01
N PHE A 228 -5.91 -3.09 6.31
CA PHE A 228 -4.58 -2.76 6.80
C PHE A 228 -3.56 -3.89 6.57
N LEU A 229 -3.93 -5.14 6.85
CA LEU A 229 -3.05 -6.29 6.64
C LEU A 229 -2.73 -6.50 5.15
N TRP A 230 -3.74 -6.40 4.27
CA TRP A 230 -3.52 -6.49 2.82
C TRP A 230 -2.66 -5.35 2.29
N LYS A 231 -2.82 -4.14 2.82
CA LYS A 231 -1.93 -3.02 2.47
C LYS A 231 -0.50 -3.28 2.92
N LEU A 232 -0.30 -3.82 4.13
CA LEU A 232 1.03 -4.16 4.63
C LEU A 232 1.71 -5.20 3.74
N GLN A 233 1.01 -6.29 3.43
CA GLN A 233 1.52 -7.35 2.55
C GLN A 233 1.83 -6.81 1.15
N ALA A 234 0.93 -6.02 0.56
CA ALA A 234 1.16 -5.43 -0.76
C ALA A 234 2.35 -4.46 -0.78
N THR A 235 2.63 -3.76 0.33
CA THR A 235 3.82 -2.89 0.42
C THR A 235 5.11 -3.69 0.56
N GLU A 236 5.09 -4.79 1.30
CA GLU A 236 6.25 -5.68 1.48
C GLU A 236 6.61 -6.38 0.16
N GLU A 237 5.63 -7.00 -0.51
CA GLU A 237 5.83 -7.63 -1.82
C GLU A 237 6.32 -6.63 -2.88
N LYS A 238 5.87 -5.37 -2.78
CA LYS A 238 6.35 -4.30 -3.65
C LYS A 238 7.82 -3.96 -3.39
N GLU A 239 8.22 -3.84 -2.13
CA GLU A 239 9.60 -3.55 -1.74
C GLU A 239 10.54 -4.68 -2.19
N GLU A 240 10.18 -5.95 -1.94
CA GLU A 240 10.94 -7.11 -2.40
C GLU A 240 11.08 -7.15 -3.94
N MET A 241 10.01 -6.83 -4.67
CA MET A 241 10.04 -6.75 -6.13
C MET A 241 10.98 -5.64 -6.62
N GLU A 242 10.97 -4.47 -5.98
CA GLU A 242 11.86 -3.35 -6.33
C GLU A 242 13.33 -3.71 -6.07
N GLU A 243 13.63 -4.36 -4.94
CA GLU A 243 14.97 -4.86 -4.62
C GLU A 243 15.46 -5.90 -5.64
N LEU A 244 14.62 -6.89 -5.95
CA LEU A 244 14.95 -7.93 -6.91
C LEU A 244 15.17 -7.34 -8.31
N GLN A 245 14.35 -6.35 -8.71
CA GLN A 245 14.52 -5.66 -9.98
C GLN A 245 15.83 -4.86 -10.02
N ALA A 246 16.17 -4.15 -8.94
CA ALA A 246 17.43 -3.42 -8.85
C ALA A 246 18.65 -4.36 -8.89
N TYR A 247 18.58 -5.49 -8.20
CA TYR A 247 19.60 -6.54 -8.24
C TYR A 247 19.77 -7.11 -9.65
N ASN A 248 18.68 -7.50 -10.32
CA ASN A 248 18.72 -8.00 -11.70
C ASN A 248 19.30 -6.97 -12.67
N ARG A 249 18.94 -5.68 -12.52
CA ARG A 249 19.52 -4.60 -13.35
C ARG A 249 21.03 -4.46 -13.13
N ARG A 250 21.52 -4.54 -11.88
CA ARG A 250 22.95 -4.52 -11.58
C ARG A 250 23.69 -5.70 -12.23
N LEU A 251 23.14 -6.91 -12.11
CA LEU A 251 23.69 -8.09 -12.77
C LEU A 251 23.72 -7.93 -14.29
N LEU A 252 22.64 -7.42 -14.88
CA LEU A 252 22.57 -7.18 -16.32
C LEU A 252 23.63 -6.18 -16.79
N HIS A 253 23.85 -5.10 -16.04
CA HIS A 253 24.87 -4.09 -16.33
C HIS A 253 26.31 -4.59 -16.13
N ASN A 254 26.52 -5.67 -15.38
CA ASN A 254 27.84 -6.31 -15.29
C ASN A 254 28.18 -7.13 -16.55
N ILE A 255 27.18 -7.57 -17.32
CA ILE A 255 27.36 -8.41 -18.52
C ILE A 255 27.27 -7.57 -19.79
N LEU A 256 26.36 -6.60 -19.82
CA LEU A 256 26.01 -5.80 -21.00
C LEU A 256 26.16 -4.30 -20.73
N PRO A 257 26.72 -3.53 -21.68
CA PRO A 257 26.73 -2.07 -21.61
C PRO A 257 25.31 -1.49 -21.46
N LYS A 258 25.21 -0.31 -20.84
CA LYS A 258 23.92 0.30 -20.45
C LYS A 258 22.93 0.45 -21.62
N ASP A 259 23.40 0.91 -22.77
CA ASP A 259 22.54 1.16 -23.94
C ASP A 259 22.06 -0.15 -24.58
N VAL A 260 22.91 -1.18 -24.58
CA VAL A 260 22.57 -2.50 -25.09
C VAL A 260 21.56 -3.18 -24.17
N ALA A 261 21.78 -3.11 -22.84
CA ALA A 261 20.84 -3.61 -21.84
C ALA A 261 19.46 -2.94 -21.96
N ALA A 262 19.41 -1.62 -22.18
CA ALA A 262 18.16 -0.89 -22.41
C ALA A 262 17.46 -1.35 -23.71
N HIS A 263 18.20 -1.58 -24.79
CA HIS A 263 17.64 -2.11 -26.03
C HIS A 263 17.02 -3.50 -25.86
N PHE A 264 17.64 -4.39 -25.07
CA PHE A 264 17.08 -5.72 -24.75
C PHE A 264 15.87 -5.65 -23.81
N LEU A 265 15.84 -4.70 -22.86
CA LEU A 265 14.72 -4.54 -21.92
C LEU A 265 13.49 -3.86 -22.55
N ALA A 266 13.68 -2.97 -23.53
CA ALA A 266 12.60 -2.17 -24.12
C ALA A 266 11.79 -2.90 -25.21
N ARG A 267 12.30 -4.01 -25.74
CA ARG A 267 11.69 -4.69 -26.89
C ARG A 267 11.39 -6.14 -26.54
N GLU A 268 10.11 -6.48 -26.58
CA GLU A 268 9.59 -7.84 -26.44
C GLU A 268 9.95 -8.67 -27.70
N ARG A 269 11.23 -9.00 -27.87
CA ARG A 269 11.72 -9.82 -28.99
C ARG A 269 11.71 -11.30 -28.63
N ARG A 270 11.59 -12.13 -29.66
CA ARG A 270 11.89 -13.57 -29.61
C ARG A 270 13.38 -13.77 -29.33
N ASN A 271 13.71 -14.72 -28.46
CA ASN A 271 15.02 -14.92 -27.82
C ASN A 271 16.21 -15.25 -28.76
N ASP A 272 16.02 -15.33 -30.08
CA ASP A 272 17.00 -15.91 -31.01
C ASP A 272 17.72 -14.90 -31.91
N GLU A 273 17.54 -13.59 -31.72
CA GLU A 273 18.09 -12.57 -32.62
C GLU A 273 19.31 -11.86 -32.04
N LEU A 274 20.47 -12.01 -32.69
CA LEU A 274 21.72 -11.36 -32.28
C LEU A 274 21.62 -9.83 -32.42
N TYR A 275 22.11 -9.10 -31.42
CA TYR A 275 22.28 -7.65 -31.49
C TYR A 275 23.56 -7.29 -32.25
N TYR A 276 23.47 -6.40 -33.24
CA TYR A 276 24.60 -5.81 -33.91
C TYR A 276 24.30 -4.35 -34.28
N GLN A 277 25.30 -3.48 -34.22
CA GLN A 277 25.22 -2.07 -34.61
C GLN A 277 26.49 -1.67 -35.36
N SER A 278 26.33 -0.95 -36.48
CA SER A 278 27.47 -0.40 -37.22
C SER A 278 27.91 0.93 -36.62
N CYS A 279 29.17 1.02 -36.20
CA CYS A 279 29.78 2.25 -35.69
C CYS A 279 30.81 2.78 -36.70
N GLU A 280 30.70 4.06 -37.08
CA GLU A 280 31.52 4.63 -38.16
C GLU A 280 32.91 5.12 -37.70
N CYS A 281 33.02 5.57 -36.44
CA CYS A 281 34.25 6.13 -35.87
C CYS A 281 34.52 5.50 -34.50
N VAL A 282 35.31 4.41 -34.51
CA VAL A 282 35.71 3.69 -33.30
C VAL A 282 37.24 3.69 -33.20
N ALA A 283 37.75 3.88 -31.98
CA ALA A 283 39.16 3.66 -31.66
C ALA A 283 39.27 2.54 -30.61
N VAL A 284 40.24 1.66 -30.80
CA VAL A 284 40.47 0.50 -29.92
C VAL A 284 41.89 0.53 -29.40
N MET A 285 42.05 0.25 -28.11
CA MET A 285 43.33 0.17 -27.43
C MET A 285 43.56 -1.24 -26.88
N PHE A 286 44.79 -1.71 -27.02
CA PHE A 286 45.31 -2.91 -26.38
C PHE A 286 46.49 -2.51 -25.49
N ALA A 287 46.38 -2.73 -24.19
CA ALA A 287 47.47 -2.54 -23.23
C ALA A 287 47.88 -3.91 -22.68
N SER A 288 49.11 -4.34 -22.93
CA SER A 288 49.59 -5.66 -22.54
C SER A 288 50.81 -5.56 -21.63
N ILE A 289 50.81 -6.30 -20.52
CA ILE A 289 51.96 -6.42 -19.62
C ILE A 289 52.88 -7.50 -20.19
N ALA A 290 54.00 -7.07 -20.78
CA ALA A 290 54.89 -7.94 -21.56
C ALA A 290 55.61 -8.99 -20.70
N ASN A 291 56.03 -8.61 -19.49
CA ASN A 291 56.87 -9.47 -18.63
C ASN A 291 56.05 -10.31 -17.64
N PHE A 292 54.72 -10.31 -17.73
CA PHE A 292 53.87 -11.02 -16.76
C PHE A 292 54.05 -12.54 -16.82
N SER A 293 54.30 -13.10 -18.01
CA SER A 293 54.54 -14.54 -18.18
C SER A 293 55.84 -15.03 -17.52
N GLU A 294 56.85 -14.17 -17.40
CA GLU A 294 58.12 -14.49 -16.73
C GLU A 294 58.01 -14.35 -15.20
N PHE A 295 57.15 -13.43 -14.74
CA PHE A 295 56.81 -13.27 -13.34
C PHE A 295 55.91 -14.39 -12.80
N TYR A 296 55.09 -14.99 -13.65
CA TYR A 296 54.18 -16.06 -13.27
C TYR A 296 54.93 -17.37 -13.01
N VAL A 297 54.99 -17.79 -11.75
CA VAL A 297 55.65 -19.04 -11.34
C VAL A 297 54.71 -19.88 -10.46
N GLU A 298 54.42 -21.10 -10.92
CA GLU A 298 53.62 -22.11 -10.22
C GLU A 298 54.52 -22.94 -9.29
N LEU A 299 54.80 -22.40 -8.10
CA LEU A 299 55.53 -23.11 -7.04
C LEU A 299 54.64 -23.21 -5.79
N GLU A 300 54.84 -24.27 -4.98
CA GLU A 300 54.15 -24.44 -3.69
C GLU A 300 54.37 -23.25 -2.75
N ALA A 301 55.54 -22.61 -2.81
CA ALA A 301 55.87 -21.39 -2.06
C ALA A 301 55.04 -20.14 -2.48
N ASN A 302 54.38 -20.18 -3.64
CA ASN A 302 53.57 -19.10 -4.20
C ASN A 302 52.08 -19.48 -4.28
N ASN A 303 51.63 -20.41 -3.43
CA ASN A 303 50.26 -20.96 -3.44
C ASN A 303 49.81 -21.36 -4.86
N GLU A 304 50.66 -22.08 -5.60
CA GLU A 304 50.37 -22.55 -6.97
C GLU A 304 50.09 -21.41 -7.98
N GLY A 305 50.65 -20.22 -7.76
CA GLY A 305 50.50 -19.07 -8.67
C GLY A 305 49.30 -18.16 -8.36
N VAL A 306 48.52 -18.47 -7.33
CA VAL A 306 47.33 -17.67 -6.93
C VAL A 306 47.72 -16.25 -6.51
N GLU A 307 48.85 -16.05 -5.85
CA GLU A 307 49.31 -14.71 -5.45
C GLU A 307 49.69 -13.84 -6.67
N CYS A 308 50.26 -14.44 -7.72
CA CYS A 308 50.51 -13.72 -8.98
C CYS A 308 49.20 -13.25 -9.64
N LEU A 309 48.15 -14.09 -9.59
CA LEU A 309 46.83 -13.74 -10.09
C LEU A 309 46.14 -12.68 -9.22
N ARG A 310 46.35 -12.70 -7.90
CA ARG A 310 45.86 -11.65 -6.99
C ARG A 310 46.45 -10.29 -7.36
N LEU A 311 47.77 -10.23 -7.54
CA LEU A 311 48.46 -9.01 -7.99
C LEU A 311 47.94 -8.55 -9.36
N LEU A 312 47.75 -9.47 -10.30
CA LEU A 312 47.16 -9.10 -11.59
C LEU A 312 45.75 -8.52 -11.42
N ASN A 313 44.91 -9.10 -10.56
CA ASN A 313 43.56 -8.61 -10.32
C ASN A 313 43.57 -7.22 -9.67
N GLU A 314 44.52 -6.94 -8.79
CA GLU A 314 44.74 -5.60 -8.23
C GLU A 314 45.13 -4.59 -9.32
N ILE A 315 46.08 -4.94 -10.19
CA ILE A 315 46.46 -4.08 -11.33
C ILE A 315 45.25 -3.79 -12.24
N ILE A 316 44.43 -4.81 -12.54
CA ILE A 316 43.23 -4.64 -13.37
C ILE A 316 42.18 -3.80 -12.65
N ALA A 317 42.01 -3.97 -11.33
CA ALA A 317 41.10 -3.16 -10.53
C ALA A 317 41.50 -1.68 -10.53
N ASP A 318 42.80 -1.38 -10.41
CA ASP A 318 43.31 -0.01 -10.51
C ASP A 318 43.01 0.60 -11.90
N PHE A 319 43.13 -0.21 -12.97
CA PHE A 319 42.77 0.25 -14.32
C PHE A 319 41.27 0.50 -14.48
N ASP A 320 40.44 -0.35 -13.86
CA ASP A 320 38.99 -0.20 -13.85
C ASP A 320 38.55 1.02 -13.01
N GLU A 321 39.30 1.40 -11.97
CA GLU A 321 39.07 2.64 -11.24
C GLU A 321 39.34 3.86 -12.13
N ILE A 322 40.46 3.88 -12.86
CA ILE A 322 40.80 4.99 -13.75
C ILE A 322 39.75 5.15 -14.85
N ILE A 323 39.31 4.07 -15.51
CA ILE A 323 38.32 4.17 -16.60
C ILE A 323 36.95 4.64 -16.08
N SER A 324 36.67 4.46 -14.79
CA SER A 324 35.43 4.91 -14.15
C SER A 324 35.36 6.42 -13.87
N GLU A 325 36.48 7.15 -13.98
CA GLU A 325 36.50 8.59 -13.80
C GLU A 325 35.60 9.31 -14.83
N ASP A 326 34.92 10.39 -14.41
CA ASP A 326 33.99 11.15 -15.28
C ASP A 326 34.63 11.65 -16.59
N ARG A 327 35.95 11.91 -16.58
CA ARG A 327 36.71 12.33 -17.76
C ARG A 327 36.83 11.25 -18.85
N PHE A 328 36.71 9.98 -18.46
CA PHE A 328 36.85 8.81 -19.33
C PHE A 328 35.53 8.09 -19.59
N LYS A 329 34.38 8.70 -19.21
CA LYS A 329 33.02 8.16 -19.43
C LYS A 329 32.69 7.78 -20.89
N GLN A 330 33.47 8.25 -21.86
CA GLN A 330 33.34 7.92 -23.28
C GLN A 330 34.10 6.64 -23.69
N LEU A 331 34.89 6.06 -22.78
CA LEU A 331 35.63 4.83 -22.96
C LEU A 331 34.83 3.67 -22.35
N GLU A 332 34.82 2.55 -23.05
CA GLU A 332 34.16 1.33 -22.61
C GLU A 332 35.19 0.19 -22.58
N LYS A 333 35.23 -0.52 -21.45
CA LYS A 333 36.05 -1.74 -21.32
C LYS A 333 35.38 -2.85 -22.12
N ILE A 334 36.14 -3.50 -23.01
CA ILE A 334 35.63 -4.63 -23.80
C ILE A 334 35.81 -5.94 -23.03
N LYS A 335 37.06 -6.23 -22.64
CA LYS A 335 37.43 -7.43 -21.88
C LYS A 335 38.88 -7.36 -21.44
N THR A 336 39.23 -8.25 -20.52
CA THR A 336 40.61 -8.63 -20.23
C THR A 336 40.90 -10.01 -20.84
N ILE A 337 42.08 -10.19 -21.40
CA ILE A 337 42.55 -11.46 -21.96
C ILE A 337 43.93 -11.73 -21.37
N GLY A 338 43.99 -12.57 -20.33
CA GLY A 338 45.22 -12.77 -19.56
C GLY A 338 45.74 -11.45 -19.00
N SER A 339 46.99 -11.10 -19.32
CA SER A 339 47.64 -9.83 -18.93
C SER A 339 47.35 -8.65 -19.86
N THR A 340 46.40 -8.78 -20.80
CA THR A 340 46.07 -7.75 -21.78
C THR A 340 44.70 -7.11 -21.50
N TYR A 341 44.69 -5.80 -21.33
CA TYR A 341 43.51 -4.95 -21.13
C TYR A 341 43.04 -4.37 -22.47
N MET A 342 41.76 -4.53 -22.79
CA MET A 342 41.15 -4.04 -24.04
C MET A 342 40.05 -3.02 -23.73
N ALA A 343 40.19 -1.82 -24.29
CA ALA A 343 39.20 -0.76 -24.20
C ALA A 343 38.93 -0.17 -25.58
N ALA A 344 37.72 0.38 -25.77
CA ALA A 344 37.32 1.02 -27.00
C ALA A 344 36.60 2.34 -26.72
N SER A 345 36.61 3.24 -27.69
CA SER A 345 35.90 4.52 -27.63
C SER A 345 35.10 4.76 -28.90
N GLY A 346 34.01 5.52 -28.79
CA GLY A 346 33.09 5.79 -29.91
C GLY A 346 32.06 4.71 -30.17
N LEU A 347 31.76 3.85 -29.17
CA LEU A 347 30.75 2.79 -29.29
C LEU A 347 29.32 3.27 -29.03
N ASN A 348 29.15 4.39 -28.32
CA ASN A 348 27.86 4.88 -27.90
C ASN A 348 27.54 6.24 -28.53
N ASP A 349 26.60 6.27 -29.47
CA ASP A 349 26.18 7.47 -30.22
C ASP A 349 25.73 8.65 -29.33
N SER A 350 25.37 8.40 -28.08
CA SER A 350 24.87 9.42 -27.15
C SER A 350 25.96 10.16 -26.37
N THR A 351 27.16 9.59 -26.24
CA THR A 351 28.21 10.09 -25.32
C THR A 351 29.41 10.71 -26.03
N TYR A 352 29.60 10.50 -27.34
CA TYR A 352 30.74 11.09 -28.07
C TYR A 352 30.34 12.22 -29.02
N ASP A 353 31.19 13.25 -29.07
CA ASP A 353 31.05 14.35 -30.03
C ASP A 353 31.56 13.89 -31.41
N LYS A 354 30.63 13.76 -32.36
CA LYS A 354 30.89 13.33 -33.75
C LYS A 354 31.78 14.33 -34.49
N VAL A 355 31.76 15.60 -34.12
CA VAL A 355 32.49 16.67 -34.80
C VAL A 355 33.90 16.83 -34.22
N GLY A 356 34.02 16.85 -32.89
CA GLY A 356 35.29 17.09 -32.19
C GLY A 356 36.23 15.90 -32.06
N LYS A 357 35.77 14.65 -32.28
CA LYS A 357 36.57 13.42 -32.11
C LYS A 357 37.28 13.32 -30.75
N THR A 358 36.66 13.89 -29.72
CA THR A 358 37.18 14.00 -28.35
C THR A 358 37.43 12.63 -27.71
N HIS A 359 36.66 11.61 -28.09
CA HIS A 359 36.82 10.22 -27.65
C HIS A 359 38.19 9.60 -27.99
N ILE A 360 38.85 10.04 -29.07
CA ILE A 360 40.18 9.56 -29.45
C ILE A 360 41.24 10.17 -28.53
N LYS A 361 41.09 11.46 -28.23
CA LYS A 361 41.95 12.14 -27.27
C LYS A 361 41.80 11.52 -25.88
N ALA A 362 40.56 11.28 -25.44
CA ALA A 362 40.29 10.60 -24.17
C ALA A 362 40.96 9.22 -24.10
N LEU A 363 40.94 8.44 -25.19
CA LEU A 363 41.61 7.13 -25.26
C LEU A 363 43.14 7.27 -25.16
N ALA A 364 43.73 8.29 -25.80
CA ALA A 364 45.17 8.56 -25.70
C ALA A 364 45.57 9.05 -24.30
N ASP A 365 44.77 9.94 -23.70
CA ASP A 365 44.98 10.42 -22.33
C ASP A 365 44.86 9.27 -21.32
N PHE A 366 43.93 8.34 -21.54
CA PHE A 366 43.79 7.11 -20.76
C PHE A 366 45.02 6.20 -20.91
N ALA A 367 45.51 6.00 -22.14
CA ALA A 367 46.74 5.22 -22.38
C ALA A 367 47.94 5.78 -21.61
N MET A 368 48.12 7.10 -21.61
CA MET A 368 49.18 7.77 -20.84
C MET A 368 48.99 7.55 -19.34
N LYS A 369 47.74 7.64 -18.85
CA LYS A 369 47.43 7.43 -17.44
C LYS A 369 47.71 6.01 -16.98
N LEU A 370 47.43 5.01 -17.81
CA LEU A 370 47.79 3.60 -17.54
C LEU A 370 49.30 3.41 -17.45
N MET A 371 50.09 4.08 -18.30
CA MET A 371 51.55 4.01 -18.21
C MET A 371 52.08 4.61 -16.91
N ASP A 372 51.51 5.73 -16.45
CA ASP A 372 51.91 6.34 -15.18
C ASP A 372 51.48 5.50 -13.98
N GLN A 373 50.30 4.87 -14.04
CA GLN A 373 49.84 3.96 -13.00
C GLN A 373 50.67 2.69 -12.92
N MET A 374 51.13 2.16 -14.06
CA MET A 374 52.09 1.06 -14.06
C MET A 374 53.42 1.44 -13.39
N LYS A 375 53.92 2.67 -13.57
CA LYS A 375 55.12 3.13 -12.85
C LYS A 375 54.89 3.18 -11.34
N TYR A 376 53.74 3.71 -10.92
CA TYR A 376 53.36 3.75 -9.52
C TYR A 376 53.29 2.34 -8.90
N ILE A 377 52.66 1.40 -9.60
CA ILE A 377 52.59 -0.01 -9.18
C ILE A 377 53.99 -0.63 -9.09
N ASN A 378 54.87 -0.38 -10.06
CA ASN A 378 56.25 -0.87 -10.03
C ASN A 378 57.04 -0.36 -8.82
N GLU A 379 56.88 0.91 -8.45
CA GLU A 379 57.50 1.50 -7.26
C GLU A 379 57.00 0.87 -5.95
N HIS A 380 55.70 0.59 -5.84
CA HIS A 380 55.10 0.05 -4.62
C HIS A 380 55.18 -1.47 -4.50
N SER A 381 55.30 -2.17 -5.63
CA SER A 381 55.32 -3.64 -5.69
C SER A 381 56.74 -4.21 -5.74
N PHE A 382 57.77 -3.37 -5.75
CA PHE A 382 59.18 -3.74 -5.97
C PHE A 382 59.39 -4.65 -7.20
N ASN A 383 58.57 -4.45 -8.23
CA ASN A 383 58.58 -5.20 -9.48
C ASN A 383 58.84 -4.26 -10.66
N ASN A 384 59.24 -4.81 -11.80
CA ASN A 384 59.51 -4.04 -13.01
C ASN A 384 58.67 -4.56 -14.20
N PHE A 385 57.36 -4.34 -14.12
CA PHE A 385 56.45 -4.68 -15.20
C PHE A 385 56.59 -3.67 -16.35
N GLN A 386 56.80 -4.20 -17.56
CA GLN A 386 56.80 -3.41 -18.79
C GLN A 386 55.43 -3.50 -19.45
N MET A 387 54.84 -2.34 -19.76
CA MET A 387 53.57 -2.25 -20.48
C MET A 387 53.78 -1.79 -21.92
N LYS A 388 53.16 -2.48 -22.87
CA LYS A 388 53.08 -2.09 -24.28
C LYS A 388 51.64 -1.70 -24.61
N ILE A 389 51.44 -0.49 -25.13
CA ILE A 389 50.12 -0.01 -25.53
C ILE A 389 50.07 0.21 -27.04
N GLY A 390 49.17 -0.48 -27.72
CA GLY A 390 48.83 -0.25 -29.12
C GLY A 390 47.45 0.39 -29.24
N HIS A 391 47.31 1.42 -30.07
CA HIS A 391 46.01 2.01 -30.40
C HIS A 391 45.79 1.98 -31.91
N HIS A 392 44.58 1.64 -32.34
CA HIS A 392 44.19 1.62 -33.74
C HIS A 392 42.93 2.45 -33.93
N ARG A 393 42.92 3.27 -34.98
CA ARG A 393 41.77 4.09 -35.36
C ARG A 393 41.17 3.56 -36.64
N HIS A 394 39.88 3.25 -36.61
CA HIS A 394 39.13 2.99 -37.83
C HIS A 394 38.72 4.31 -38.50
N VAL A 395 39.05 4.49 -39.78
CA VAL A 395 38.66 5.66 -40.60
C VAL A 395 37.67 5.19 -41.67
N PRO A 396 36.45 5.77 -41.75
CA PRO A 396 35.48 5.36 -42.75
C PRO A 396 35.97 5.76 -44.15
N GLY A 397 36.20 4.76 -45.01
CA GLY A 397 36.70 4.94 -46.39
C GLY A 397 37.56 3.79 -46.91
N ALA A 398 38.14 2.97 -46.04
CA ALA A 398 38.97 1.81 -46.41
C ALA A 398 38.24 0.49 -46.15
N GLY A 399 37.27 0.13 -47.00
CA GLY A 399 36.62 -1.19 -47.03
C GLY A 399 35.68 -1.49 -45.86
N ARG A 400 34.52 -2.10 -46.15
CA ARG A 400 33.58 -2.57 -45.11
C ARG A 400 34.28 -3.59 -44.21
N GLN A 401 34.41 -3.30 -42.93
CA GLN A 401 34.71 -4.31 -41.91
C GLN A 401 33.53 -4.40 -40.94
N HIS A 402 32.95 -5.59 -40.87
CA HIS A 402 31.81 -5.93 -40.03
C HIS A 402 32.32 -6.32 -38.64
N LEU A 403 31.90 -5.62 -37.58
CA LEU A 403 32.06 -6.09 -36.20
C LEU A 403 30.71 -6.62 -35.69
N PRO A 404 30.54 -7.95 -35.50
CA PRO A 404 29.46 -8.48 -34.69
C PRO A 404 29.76 -8.28 -33.19
N ALA A 405 28.71 -8.16 -32.38
CA ALA A 405 28.82 -8.13 -30.93
C ALA A 405 29.37 -9.50 -30.45
N GLY A 406 30.56 -9.47 -29.85
CA GLY A 406 31.42 -10.63 -29.68
C GLY A 406 32.40 -10.71 -30.86
N VAL A 407 33.60 -10.17 -30.70
CA VAL A 407 34.60 -10.06 -31.79
C VAL A 407 35.21 -11.43 -32.13
N PRO A 408 34.89 -12.00 -33.31
CA PRO A 408 35.93 -12.58 -34.16
C PRO A 408 35.89 -11.94 -35.55
N GLY A 409 36.96 -11.23 -35.86
CA GLY A 409 37.24 -10.59 -37.14
C GLY A 409 38.71 -10.24 -37.18
N CYS A 410 39.57 -11.26 -37.28
CA CYS A 410 41.00 -11.11 -37.33
C CYS A 410 41.40 -10.65 -38.75
N GLY A 411 41.59 -9.35 -38.92
CA GLY A 411 42.45 -8.78 -39.96
C GLY A 411 43.78 -8.37 -39.32
N GLN A 412 44.60 -9.34 -38.91
CA GLN A 412 45.99 -9.08 -38.55
C GLN A 412 46.70 -8.45 -39.74
N GLY A 413 47.31 -7.27 -39.57
CA GLY A 413 48.09 -6.69 -40.66
C GLY A 413 48.97 -5.50 -40.33
N GLN A 414 48.52 -4.54 -39.53
CA GLN A 414 49.21 -3.23 -39.48
C GLN A 414 49.49 -2.65 -38.08
N GLY A 415 48.92 -3.18 -37.00
CA GLY A 415 49.24 -2.74 -35.62
C GLY A 415 50.43 -3.44 -34.97
N GLN A 416 50.89 -4.56 -35.52
CA GLN A 416 51.95 -5.41 -34.94
C GLN A 416 53.32 -5.24 -35.62
N ARG A 417 53.44 -4.39 -36.66
CA ARG A 417 54.61 -4.33 -37.56
C ARG A 417 55.48 -3.09 -37.37
N ARG A 418 56.12 -2.98 -36.20
CA ARG A 418 57.41 -2.31 -36.06
C ARG A 418 58.22 -3.18 -35.11
N ASP A 419 59.38 -3.63 -35.60
CA ASP A 419 60.34 -4.55 -34.98
C ASP A 419 60.18 -6.04 -35.37
N ASP A 420 60.35 -6.32 -36.68
CA ASP A 420 60.70 -7.66 -37.17
C ASP A 420 62.24 -7.75 -37.20
N ASP A 421 62.85 -8.25 -36.12
CA ASP A 421 64.15 -8.94 -36.13
C ASP A 421 64.40 -9.50 -34.71
N LEU A 422 63.73 -10.62 -34.38
CA LEU A 422 64.17 -11.68 -33.44
C LEU A 422 62.97 -12.57 -33.06
N LEU A 423 62.97 -13.80 -33.61
CA LEU A 423 62.41 -15.09 -33.12
C LEU A 423 61.56 -15.86 -34.16
N PRO A 424 62.13 -16.93 -34.76
CA PRO A 424 61.41 -17.87 -35.62
C PRO A 424 60.77 -18.98 -34.78
N GLN A 425 59.57 -18.77 -34.23
CA GLN A 425 58.86 -19.88 -33.55
C GLN A 425 57.33 -19.94 -33.73
N TRP A 426 56.74 -19.09 -34.55
CA TRP A 426 55.32 -19.16 -34.88
C TRP A 426 55.07 -19.89 -36.22
N ARG A 427 55.44 -21.17 -36.27
CA ARG A 427 54.71 -22.17 -37.07
C ARG A 427 54.14 -23.20 -36.10
N ALA A 428 52.88 -23.01 -35.69
CA ALA A 428 52.17 -24.05 -34.95
C ALA A 428 51.62 -25.11 -35.93
N PRO A 429 51.72 -26.41 -35.60
CA PRO A 429 51.24 -27.52 -36.41
C PRO A 429 49.71 -27.65 -36.40
N ALA A 430 49.18 -28.25 -37.46
CA ALA A 430 47.77 -28.39 -37.80
C ALA A 430 46.94 -29.35 -36.89
N GLN A 431 47.01 -29.24 -35.55
CA GLN A 431 46.29 -30.15 -34.64
C GLN A 431 45.15 -29.52 -33.81
N LEU A 432 44.92 -28.20 -33.85
CA LEU A 432 43.79 -27.57 -33.15
C LEU A 432 42.47 -27.52 -33.94
N ALA A 433 42.44 -28.07 -35.17
CA ALA A 433 41.21 -28.23 -35.96
C ALA A 433 40.43 -29.53 -35.64
N ALA A 434 40.94 -30.39 -34.74
CA ALA A 434 40.33 -31.68 -34.41
C ALA A 434 39.36 -31.64 -33.19
N ALA A 435 39.48 -30.65 -32.29
CA ALA A 435 38.63 -30.58 -31.10
C ALA A 435 37.22 -30.01 -31.35
N ALA A 436 36.98 -29.34 -32.48
CA ALA A 436 35.68 -28.74 -32.83
C ALA A 436 34.80 -29.63 -33.73
N ARG A 437 35.23 -30.88 -34.04
CA ARG A 437 34.51 -31.79 -34.95
C ARG A 437 33.98 -33.08 -34.29
N ALA A 438 34.10 -33.22 -32.97
CA ALA A 438 33.74 -34.44 -32.23
C ALA A 438 32.35 -34.45 -31.56
N THR A 439 31.52 -33.42 -31.72
CA THR A 439 30.14 -33.41 -31.18
C THR A 439 29.11 -33.05 -32.24
N ARG A 440 29.03 -33.90 -33.27
CA ARG A 440 27.76 -34.14 -33.99
C ARG A 440 27.56 -35.64 -34.10
N GLN A 441 26.67 -36.18 -33.27
CA GLN A 441 25.76 -37.24 -33.70
C GLN A 441 24.36 -37.00 -33.11
N PRO A 442 23.32 -37.52 -33.78
CA PRO A 442 22.01 -36.88 -33.89
C PRO A 442 20.98 -37.53 -32.97
N GLY A 443 19.93 -36.79 -32.61
CA GLY A 443 18.78 -37.34 -31.93
C GLY A 443 17.98 -36.29 -31.18
N LEU A 444 17.18 -35.51 -31.90
CA LEU A 444 15.99 -34.90 -31.30
C LEU A 444 14.98 -36.02 -31.05
N GLN A 445 14.55 -36.18 -29.81
CA GLN A 445 13.16 -36.49 -29.54
C GLN A 445 12.70 -35.64 -28.37
N THR A 446 11.80 -34.73 -28.68
CA THR A 446 11.04 -33.91 -27.75
C THR A 446 10.16 -34.82 -26.92
N ASP A 447 10.17 -34.66 -25.60
CA ASP A 447 8.97 -34.87 -24.80
C ASP A 447 8.98 -33.96 -23.57
N GLY A 448 7.76 -33.57 -23.20
CA GLY A 448 7.41 -32.41 -22.39
C GLY A 448 8.04 -32.30 -21.00
N ASN A 449 8.08 -31.04 -20.55
CA ASN A 449 8.14 -30.57 -19.17
C ASN A 449 9.44 -30.80 -18.36
N GLY A 450 10.22 -29.72 -18.20
CA GLY A 450 11.13 -29.52 -17.06
C GLY A 450 12.51 -28.98 -17.44
N PHE A 451 12.81 -27.74 -17.03
CA PHE A 451 14.19 -27.23 -17.04
C PHE A 451 14.93 -27.73 -15.79
N PHE A 452 16.03 -28.45 -15.98
CA PHE A 452 17.06 -28.70 -14.95
C PHE A 452 18.35 -27.99 -15.35
N VAL A 453 18.96 -27.25 -14.43
CA VAL A 453 20.31 -26.67 -14.59
C VAL A 453 21.26 -27.41 -13.68
N ARG A 454 22.38 -27.90 -14.23
CA ARG A 454 23.40 -28.69 -13.52
C ARG A 454 24.50 -27.76 -12.96
N TRP A 455 24.73 -27.80 -11.66
CA TRP A 455 25.98 -27.42 -10.99
C TRP A 455 26.57 -28.68 -10.31
N PRO A 456 27.89 -28.73 -10.02
CA PRO A 456 28.53 -29.97 -9.60
C PRO A 456 28.09 -30.34 -8.18
N GLY A 457 27.32 -31.44 -8.04
CA GLY A 457 27.37 -32.27 -6.82
C GLY A 457 26.11 -32.50 -5.96
N ARG A 458 24.91 -31.98 -6.25
CA ARG A 458 23.69 -32.40 -5.50
C ARG A 458 22.39 -32.14 -6.26
N TRP A 459 21.45 -33.10 -6.20
CA TRP A 459 20.09 -32.95 -6.74
C TRP A 459 19.16 -32.33 -5.68
N GLN A 460 18.49 -31.21 -5.98
CA GLN A 460 17.32 -30.74 -5.26
C GLN A 460 16.26 -30.23 -6.27
N PRO A 461 14.96 -30.50 -6.06
CA PRO A 461 13.89 -30.01 -6.94
C PRO A 461 13.58 -28.54 -6.65
N ALA A 462 13.49 -27.71 -7.68
CA ALA A 462 13.00 -26.34 -7.56
C ALA A 462 11.45 -26.34 -7.53
N LEU A 463 10.89 -25.82 -6.44
CA LEU A 463 9.46 -25.50 -6.31
C LEU A 463 9.07 -24.47 -7.39
N GLN A 464 8.02 -24.76 -8.16
CA GLN A 464 7.46 -23.85 -9.15
C GLN A 464 6.67 -22.72 -8.47
N PRO A 465 6.83 -21.45 -8.88
CA PRO A 465 5.83 -20.42 -8.63
C PRO A 465 4.70 -20.55 -9.66
N THR A 466 3.53 -21.01 -9.22
CA THR A 466 2.30 -21.04 -10.02
C THR A 466 1.71 -19.63 -10.12
N TRP A 467 1.88 -18.97 -11.26
CA TRP A 467 1.11 -17.78 -11.61
C TRP A 467 -0.24 -18.21 -12.24
N PRO A 468 -1.39 -17.71 -11.77
CA PRO A 468 -2.69 -18.08 -12.34
C PRO A 468 -2.87 -17.45 -13.72
N ARG A 469 -3.20 -18.27 -14.73
CA ARG A 469 -3.61 -17.78 -16.04
C ARG A 469 -4.95 -17.04 -15.91
N ARG A 470 -4.98 -15.81 -16.40
CA ARG A 470 -6.19 -14.99 -16.52
C ARG A 470 -7.03 -15.55 -17.68
N GLY A 471 -8.07 -16.30 -17.36
CA GLY A 471 -9.06 -16.77 -18.34
C GLY A 471 -9.70 -18.11 -17.98
N ASP A 472 -10.47 -18.16 -16.89
CA ASP A 472 -11.55 -19.13 -16.66
C ASP A 472 -12.49 -18.52 -15.61
N VAL A 473 -13.56 -17.88 -16.08
CA VAL A 473 -14.72 -17.50 -15.27
C VAL A 473 -15.90 -18.29 -15.84
N PRO A 474 -16.44 -19.30 -15.13
CA PRO A 474 -17.78 -19.76 -15.41
C PRO A 474 -18.79 -18.81 -14.76
N LEU A 475 -19.92 -18.64 -15.44
CA LEU A 475 -21.12 -17.89 -15.04
C LEU A 475 -21.55 -18.12 -13.58
#